data_AF-A0A2R6KB27-F1
#
_entry.id   AF-A0A2R6KB27-F1
#
_cell.length_a   1.000
_cell.length_b   1.000
_cell.length_c   1.000
_cell.angle_alpha   90.00
_cell.angle_beta   90.00
_cell.angle_gamma   90.00
#
_symmetry.space_group_name_H-M   'P 1'
#
loop_
_entity.id
_entity.type
_entity.pdbx_description
1 polymer ?
#
loop_
_entity_poly.entity_id
_entity_poly.type
_entity_poly.pdbx_seq_one_letter_code
_entity_poly.pdbx_strand_id
1 'polypeptide(L)'
;MPKPRDAGGATITWPGGECALDDRAVERPSHPPTDFELWGSDAPDAMELDETVTATLTVENVGDADGRFVAAVNRGRASRTRPRRRSRWTFPPARRRRGST
;
A
#
# COMPACT_ATOMS: atom_id res chain seq x y z
N MET A 1 18.47 -18.73 3.42
CA MET A 1 17.45 -18.19 4.35
C MET A 1 16.10 -18.25 3.66
N PRO A 2 15.03 -18.78 4.30
CA PRO A 2 13.68 -18.72 3.75
C PRO A 2 13.25 -17.25 3.55
N LYS A 3 12.35 -16.98 2.61
CA LYS A 3 11.78 -15.63 2.50
C LYS A 3 11.00 -15.35 3.79
N PRO A 4 10.99 -14.11 4.31
CA PRO A 4 10.31 -13.78 5.57
C PRO A 4 8.84 -14.21 5.63
N ARG A 5 8.14 -14.26 4.48
CA ARG A 5 6.74 -14.69 4.35
C ARG A 5 6.51 -16.21 4.48
N ASP A 6 7.57 -17.00 4.30
CA ASP A 6 7.50 -18.48 4.31
C ASP A 6 8.01 -19.02 5.68
N ALA A 7 8.29 -18.14 6.64
CA ALA A 7 8.84 -18.51 7.95
C ALA A 7 7.71 -18.79 8.95
N GLY A 8 7.77 -19.93 9.65
CA GLY A 8 6.86 -20.27 10.74
C GLY A 8 7.17 -19.58 12.07
N GLY A 9 8.17 -18.69 12.10
CA GLY A 9 8.62 -17.99 13.30
C GLY A 9 9.77 -17.03 12.99
N ALA A 10 10.00 -16.06 13.88
CA ALA A 10 11.09 -15.10 13.73
C ALA A 10 11.70 -14.74 15.09
N THR A 11 13.03 -14.60 15.14
CA THR A 11 13.76 -14.19 16.34
C THR A 11 14.63 -12.99 15.98
N ILE A 12 14.56 -11.94 16.80
CA ILE A 12 15.46 -10.79 16.73
C ILE A 12 16.62 -11.06 17.69
N THR A 13 17.86 -10.96 17.20
CA THR A 13 19.06 -11.15 18.01
C THR A 13 19.91 -9.87 18.06
N TRP A 14 20.59 -9.66 19.19
CA TRP A 14 21.53 -8.55 19.40
C TRP A 14 22.60 -8.94 20.43
N PRO A 15 23.70 -8.19 20.57
CA PRO A 15 24.73 -8.52 21.56
C PRO A 15 24.14 -8.58 22.97
N GLY A 16 24.21 -9.76 23.59
CA GLY A 16 23.70 -10.00 24.94
C GLY A 16 22.22 -10.38 25.03
N GLY A 17 21.51 -10.62 23.92
CA GLY A 17 20.13 -11.07 24.00
C GLY A 17 19.47 -11.50 22.70
N GLU A 18 18.33 -12.15 22.86
CA GLU A 18 17.43 -12.51 21.78
C GLU A 18 15.98 -12.39 22.24
N CYS A 19 15.08 -12.16 21.29
CA CYS A 19 13.64 -12.12 21.53
C CYS A 19 12.90 -12.75 20.36
N ALA A 20 12.15 -13.81 20.67
CA ALA A 20 11.23 -14.43 19.73
C ALA A 20 10.03 -13.52 19.51
N LEU A 21 9.67 -13.33 18.24
CA LEU A 21 8.47 -12.61 17.87
C LEU A 21 7.24 -13.49 18.07
N ASP A 22 6.15 -12.88 18.54
CA ASP A 22 4.88 -13.56 18.69
C ASP A 22 4.21 -13.86 17.33
N ASP A 23 3.19 -14.71 17.36
CA ASP A 23 2.47 -15.13 16.16
C ASP A 23 1.86 -13.94 15.39
N ARG A 24 1.43 -12.88 16.10
CA ARG A 24 0.88 -11.67 15.45
C ARG A 24 1.94 -10.92 14.65
N ALA A 25 3.16 -10.82 15.17
CA ALA A 25 4.27 -10.18 14.49
C ALA A 25 4.74 -11.00 13.27
N VAL A 26 4.59 -12.32 13.31
CA VAL A 26 4.90 -13.25 12.19
C VAL A 26 3.78 -13.30 11.15
N GLU A 27 2.51 -13.24 11.56
CA GLU A 27 1.34 -13.33 10.66
C GLU A 27 1.29 -12.21 9.64
N ARG A 28 1.59 -10.98 10.08
CA ARG A 28 1.52 -9.78 9.22
C ARG A 28 2.39 -9.86 7.95
N PRO A 29 3.67 -10.26 7.99
CA PRO A 29 4.49 -10.46 6.79
C PRO A 29 4.13 -11.73 6.00
N SER A 30 3.42 -12.69 6.60
CA SER A 30 3.00 -13.94 5.96
C SER A 30 1.72 -13.83 5.14
N HIS A 31 1.04 -12.67 5.15
CA HIS A 31 -0.09 -12.44 4.25
C HIS A 31 0.33 -12.61 2.79
N PRO A 32 -0.40 -13.40 1.99
CA PRO A 32 -0.10 -13.59 0.58
C PRO A 32 -0.12 -12.23 -0.15
N PRO A 33 0.88 -11.95 -1.01
CA PRO A 33 0.84 -10.75 -1.84
C PRO A 33 -0.34 -10.83 -2.80
N THR A 34 -0.84 -9.68 -3.22
CA THR A 34 -1.81 -9.58 -4.32
C THR A 34 -1.38 -8.51 -5.32
N ASP A 35 -1.85 -8.65 -6.55
CA ASP A 35 -1.57 -7.74 -7.66
C ASP A 35 -2.75 -6.79 -7.89
N PHE A 36 -2.41 -5.55 -8.25
CA PHE A 36 -3.38 -4.49 -8.52
C PHE A 36 -3.16 -3.89 -9.89
N GLU A 37 -4.26 -3.65 -10.62
CA GLU A 37 -4.24 -2.99 -11.91
C GLU A 37 -4.89 -1.60 -11.83
N LEU A 38 -4.23 -0.62 -12.44
CA LEU A 38 -4.73 0.75 -12.58
C LEU A 38 -5.40 0.89 -13.94
N TRP A 39 -6.73 1.00 -13.94
CA TRP A 39 -7.52 1.11 -15.16
C TRP A 39 -7.69 2.54 -15.67
N GLY A 40 -7.49 3.52 -14.80
CA GLY A 40 -7.63 4.91 -15.19
C GLY A 40 -7.39 5.87 -14.05
N SER A 41 -6.95 7.07 -14.42
CA SER A 41 -6.78 8.23 -13.57
C SER A 41 -7.44 9.42 -14.22
N ASP A 42 -8.14 10.21 -13.42
CA ASP A 42 -8.77 11.45 -13.84
C ASP A 42 -8.35 12.55 -12.85
N ALA A 43 -7.64 13.55 -13.36
CA ALA A 43 -7.21 14.72 -12.63
C ALA A 43 -7.05 15.88 -13.63
N PRO A 44 -7.36 17.12 -13.25
CA PRO A 44 -7.14 18.25 -14.15
C PRO A 44 -5.65 18.45 -14.47
N ASP A 45 -5.34 18.88 -15.68
CA ASP A 45 -3.95 19.10 -16.15
C ASP A 45 -3.29 20.33 -15.52
N ALA A 46 -4.10 21.32 -15.17
CA ALA A 46 -3.70 22.54 -14.50
C ALA A 46 -4.78 22.97 -13.50
N MET A 47 -4.36 23.63 -12.42
CA MET A 47 -5.24 24.30 -11.47
C MET A 47 -4.63 25.60 -11.03
N GLU A 48 -5.48 26.50 -10.55
CA GLU A 48 -5.02 27.72 -9.92
C GLU A 48 -4.41 27.42 -8.54
N LEU A 49 -3.55 28.34 -8.10
CA LEU A 49 -3.03 28.29 -6.74
C LEU A 49 -4.20 28.42 -5.74
N ASP A 50 -4.13 27.63 -4.68
CA ASP A 50 -5.12 27.57 -3.59
C ASP A 50 -6.49 26.93 -3.94
N GLU A 51 -6.64 26.31 -5.11
CA GLU A 51 -7.79 25.48 -5.41
C GLU A 51 -7.68 24.07 -4.80
N THR A 52 -8.83 23.52 -4.39
CA THR A 52 -8.93 22.11 -4.01
C THR A 52 -9.14 21.26 -5.24
N VAL A 53 -8.32 20.23 -5.34
CA VAL A 53 -8.25 19.32 -6.48
C VAL A 53 -8.76 17.97 -6.05
N THR A 54 -9.62 17.37 -6.85
CA THR A 54 -9.99 15.96 -6.70
C THR A 54 -9.31 15.16 -7.79
N ALA A 55 -8.47 14.20 -7.39
CA ALA A 55 -7.97 13.18 -8.30
C ALA A 55 -8.76 11.89 -8.09
N THR A 56 -9.24 11.29 -9.18
CA THR A 56 -9.95 10.02 -9.16
C THR A 56 -9.10 8.92 -9.77
N LEU A 57 -9.05 7.77 -9.09
CA LEU A 57 -8.36 6.57 -9.56
C LEU A 57 -9.35 5.41 -9.63
N THR A 58 -9.20 4.59 -10.66
CA THR A 58 -9.94 3.32 -10.80
C THR A 58 -8.96 2.17 -10.70
N VAL A 59 -9.06 1.40 -9.61
CA VAL A 59 -8.12 0.33 -9.27
C VAL A 59 -8.89 -0.97 -9.07
N GLU A 60 -8.28 -2.08 -9.48
CA GLU A 60 -8.81 -3.42 -9.32
C GLU A 60 -7.78 -4.33 -8.65
N ASN A 61 -8.23 -5.16 -7.72
CA ASN A 61 -7.44 -6.28 -7.21
C ASN A 61 -7.61 -7.47 -8.16
N VAL A 62 -6.57 -7.76 -8.95
CA VAL A 62 -6.58 -8.82 -9.97
C VAL A 62 -5.94 -10.12 -9.49
N GLY A 63 -5.37 -10.11 -8.28
CA GLY A 63 -4.82 -11.31 -7.66
C GLY A 63 -5.86 -12.12 -6.87
N ASP A 64 -5.41 -13.25 -6.34
CA ASP A 64 -6.26 -14.24 -5.66
C ASP A 64 -6.39 -14.03 -4.15
N ALA A 65 -5.82 -12.95 -3.61
CA ALA A 65 -5.82 -12.67 -2.18
C ALA A 65 -6.33 -11.26 -1.86
N ASP A 66 -6.79 -11.07 -0.62
CA ASP A 66 -7.12 -9.75 -0.10
C ASP A 66 -5.88 -8.85 -0.08
N GLY A 67 -6.06 -7.61 -0.53
CA GLY A 67 -4.97 -6.66 -0.65
C GLY A 67 -5.26 -5.30 -0.06
N ARG A 68 -4.18 -4.61 0.29
CA ARG A 68 -4.23 -3.19 0.64
C ARG A 68 -3.59 -2.36 -0.46
N PHE A 69 -4.40 -1.53 -1.10
CA PHE A 69 -3.91 -0.52 -2.01
C PHE A 69 -3.78 0.84 -1.30
N VAL A 70 -2.69 1.55 -1.56
CA VAL A 70 -2.42 2.88 -1.01
C VAL A 70 -2.15 3.84 -2.16
N ALA A 71 -3.10 4.75 -2.41
CA ALA A 71 -2.91 5.86 -3.33
C ALA A 71 -2.27 7.04 -2.61
N ALA A 72 -1.27 7.65 -3.24
CA ALA A 72 -0.63 8.86 -2.75
C ALA A 72 -0.37 9.81 -3.93
N VAL A 73 -0.79 11.07 -3.75
CA VAL A 73 -0.52 12.13 -4.72
C VAL A 73 0.69 12.93 -4.25
N ASN A 74 1.69 13.05 -5.14
CA ASN A 74 2.91 13.82 -4.90
C ASN A 74 2.92 15.06 -5.80
N ARG A 75 3.21 16.24 -5.23
CA ARG A 75 3.44 17.45 -6.03
C ARG A 75 4.87 17.42 -6.58
N GLY A 76 5.02 17.63 -7.88
CA GLY A 76 6.31 17.59 -8.57
C GLY A 76 7.28 18.69 -8.13
N ARG A 77 8.14 18.38 -7.17
CA ARG A 77 9.59 18.61 -7.24
C ARG A 77 10.22 17.36 -6.63
N ALA A 78 10.86 16.54 -7.46
CA ALA A 78 11.53 15.34 -7.03
C ALA A 78 12.63 15.71 -6.02
N SER A 79 12.40 15.46 -4.73
CA SER A 79 13.44 14.84 -3.88
C SER A 79 13.02 14.59 -2.43
N ARG A 80 12.09 15.32 -1.80
CA ARG A 80 11.73 15.07 -0.37
C ARG A 80 10.31 15.43 0.04
N THR A 81 9.30 15.14 -0.78
CA THR A 81 7.92 15.52 -0.46
C THR A 81 7.20 14.42 0.33
N ARG A 82 6.79 14.71 1.57
CA ARG A 82 5.74 13.91 2.23
C ARG A 82 4.45 14.07 1.41
N PRO A 83 3.72 12.99 1.08
CA PRO A 83 2.45 13.13 0.37
C PRO A 83 1.48 13.97 1.22
N ARG A 84 0.83 14.96 0.61
CA ARG A 84 -0.14 15.81 1.31
C ARG A 84 -1.40 15.05 1.71
N ARG A 85 -1.81 14.05 0.92
CA ARG A 85 -2.95 13.17 1.19
C ARG A 85 -2.63 11.72 0.83
N ARG A 86 -3.13 10.80 1.67
CA ARG A 86 -3.08 9.35 1.45
C ARG A 86 -4.49 8.82 1.61
N SER A 87 -4.94 8.05 0.62
CA SER A 87 -6.13 7.22 0.76
C SER A 87 -5.72 5.76 0.79
N ARG A 88 -6.48 4.99 1.56
CA ARG A 88 -6.16 3.60 1.88
C ARG A 88 -7.43 2.79 1.77
N TRP A 89 -7.37 1.75 0.96
CA TRP A 89 -8.50 0.89 0.69
C TRP A 89 -8.10 -0.58 0.85
N THR A 90 -9.04 -1.37 1.35
CA THR A 90 -8.94 -2.83 1.38
C THR A 90 -9.80 -3.38 0.25
N PHE A 91 -9.24 -4.30 -0.52
CA PHE A 91 -9.89 -4.89 -1.68
C PHE A 91 -9.91 -6.42 -1.53
N PRO A 92 -11.10 -7.04 -1.53
CA PRO A 92 -11.18 -8.47 -1.81
C PRO A 92 -10.80 -8.76 -3.28
N PRO A 93 -10.41 -10.00 -3.61
CA PRO A 93 -10.02 -10.39 -4.96
C PRO A 93 -11.16 -10.16 -5.98
N ALA A 94 -10.78 -9.88 -7.23
CA ALA A 94 -11.67 -9.61 -8.37
C ALA A 94 -12.70 -8.49 -8.14
N ARG A 95 -12.35 -7.47 -7.34
CA ARG A 95 -13.21 -6.31 -7.11
C ARG A 95 -12.57 -5.01 -7.57
N ARG A 96 -13.37 -4.24 -8.32
CA ARG A 96 -13.08 -2.89 -8.78
C ARG A 96 -13.64 -1.86 -7.79
N ARG A 97 -12.87 -0.82 -7.47
CA ARG A 97 -13.39 0.39 -6.80
C ARG A 97 -12.87 1.65 -7.48
N ARG A 98 -13.76 2.63 -7.55
CA ARG A 98 -13.44 4.03 -7.82
C ARG A 98 -13.22 4.74 -6.48
N GLY A 99 -12.14 5.48 -6.35
CA GLY A 99 -11.82 6.25 -5.15
C GLY A 99 -11.33 7.64 -5.51
N SER A 100 -11.75 8.64 -4.73
CA SER A 100 -11.21 9.99 -4.78
C SER A 100 -10.15 10.20 -3.69
N THR A 101 -9.18 11.08 -3.97
CA THR A 101 -8.08 11.47 -3.08
C THR A 101 -7.94 12.97 -3.04
#